data_AF-A0A6L7MS89-F1
#
_entry.id   AF-A0A6L7MS89-F1
#
_cell.length_a   1.000
_cell.length_b   1.000
_cell.length_c   1.000
_cell.angle_alpha   90.00
_cell.angle_beta   90.00
_cell.angle_gamma   90.00
#
_symmetry.space_group_name_H-M   'P 1'
#
loop_
_entity.id
_entity.type
_entity.pdbx_description
1 polymer ?
#
loop_
_entity_poly.entity_id
_entity_poly.type
_entity_poly.pdbx_seq_one_letter_code
_entity_poly.pdbx_strand_id
1 'polypeptide(L)'
;MRTAECGYADSGTARGSDLLRTFGPTIAVRIGLDPNYVLGSDVPLDLPEREYRALVDTGAAVSCIESNLAAALHLPVVDRQVHSGAGGRFEVDIQRGTDFSAAA
;
A
#
# COMPACT_ATOMS: atom_id res chain seq x y z
N MET A 1 -18.66 -2.03 8.89
CA MET A 1 -17.89 -1.43 7.77
C MET A 1 -16.88 -0.48 8.38
N ARG A 2 -15.58 -0.69 8.15
CA ARG A 2 -14.54 0.28 8.54
C ARG A 2 -14.36 1.26 7.38
N THR A 3 -14.23 2.55 7.68
CA THR A 3 -14.03 3.62 6.71
C THR A 3 -12.73 4.35 7.04
N ALA A 4 -11.98 4.75 6.02
CA ALA A 4 -10.76 5.54 6.16
C ALA A 4 -10.82 6.74 5.20
N GLU A 5 -10.37 7.90 5.66
CA GLU A 5 -10.22 9.07 4.81
C GLU A 5 -8.97 8.93 3.94
N CYS A 6 -9.11 9.16 2.63
CA CYS A 6 -8.04 9.01 1.64
C CYS A 6 -7.82 10.27 0.79
N GLY A 7 -8.40 11.40 1.21
CA GLY A 7 -8.32 12.68 0.52
C GLY A 7 -7.23 13.60 1.06
N TYR A 8 -7.12 14.78 0.45
CA TYR A 8 -6.28 15.86 0.95
C TYR A 8 -7.16 17.02 1.40
N ALA A 9 -6.89 17.53 2.60
CA ALA A 9 -7.44 18.81 3.04
C ALA A 9 -6.67 19.97 2.37
N ASP A 10 -7.32 21.11 2.23
CA ASP A 10 -6.63 22.35 1.89
C ASP A 10 -5.63 22.72 3.01
N SER A 11 -4.44 23.17 2.64
CA SER A 11 -3.41 23.57 3.61
C SER A 11 -2.62 24.77 3.11
N GLY A 12 -2.73 25.90 3.81
CA GLY A 12 -2.02 27.13 3.47
C GLY A 12 -2.30 27.59 2.03
N THR A 13 -1.32 27.40 1.15
CA THR A 13 -1.40 27.74 -0.28
C THR A 13 -1.79 26.58 -1.19
N ALA A 14 -1.82 25.34 -0.69
CA ALA A 14 -2.15 24.16 -1.49
C ALA A 14 -3.63 23.80 -1.36
N ARG A 15 -4.29 23.60 -2.50
CA ARG A 15 -5.65 23.04 -2.56
C ARG A 15 -5.58 21.52 -2.57
N GLY A 16 -6.37 20.88 -1.74
CA GLY A 16 -6.49 19.42 -1.67
C GLY A 16 -6.93 18.82 -3.01
N SER A 17 -7.75 19.55 -3.78
CA SER A 17 -8.14 19.14 -5.13
C SER A 17 -6.95 19.02 -6.10
N ASP A 18 -5.97 19.90 -5.98
CA ASP A 18 -4.79 19.90 -6.85
C ASP A 18 -3.87 18.73 -6.47
N LEU A 19 -3.74 18.45 -5.17
CA LEU A 19 -3.04 17.27 -4.67
C LEU A 19 -3.73 15.97 -5.10
N LEU A 20 -5.06 15.90 -5.05
CA LEU A 20 -5.83 14.74 -5.53
C LEU A 20 -5.61 14.49 -7.03
N ARG A 21 -5.56 15.54 -7.85
CA ARG A 21 -5.27 15.41 -9.28
C ARG A 21 -3.84 14.94 -9.55
N THR A 22 -2.90 15.35 -8.70
CA THR A 22 -1.47 15.07 -8.89
C THR A 22 -1.09 13.68 -8.39
N PHE A 23 -1.61 13.28 -7.24
CA PHE A 23 -1.18 12.07 -6.52
C PHE A 23 -2.25 10.99 -6.43
N GLY A 24 -3.52 11.32 -6.69
CA GLY A 24 -4.66 10.43 -6.42
C GLY A 24 -5.01 10.35 -4.92
N PRO A 25 -6.06 9.59 -4.55
CA PRO A 25 -6.44 9.40 -3.16
C PRO A 25 -5.42 8.51 -2.44
N THR A 26 -4.80 8.99 -1.36
CA THR A 26 -3.79 8.22 -0.61
C THR A 26 -4.15 8.07 0.85
N ILE A 27 -3.80 6.92 1.43
CA ILE A 27 -3.92 6.65 2.88
C ILE A 27 -2.54 6.38 3.49
N ALA A 28 -2.39 6.68 4.78
CA ALA A 28 -1.24 6.25 5.56
C ALA A 28 -1.39 4.76 5.92
N VAL A 29 -0.38 3.98 5.58
CA VAL A 29 -0.32 2.53 5.86
C VAL A 29 1.00 2.16 6.50
N ARG A 30 0.97 1.16 7.38
CA ARG A 30 2.16 0.46 7.83
C ARG A 30 2.34 -0.79 6.98
N ILE A 31 3.57 -1.06 6.56
CA ILE A 31 3.91 -2.15 5.64
C ILE A 31 5.03 -2.99 6.27
N GLY A 32 4.86 -4.30 6.27
CA GLY A 32 5.85 -5.25 6.77
C GLY A 32 5.37 -6.69 6.67
N LEU A 33 6.15 -7.58 7.28
CA LEU A 33 5.81 -8.98 7.46
C LEU A 33 5.66 -9.26 8.95
N ASP A 34 4.46 -9.59 9.39
CA ASP A 34 4.22 -10.16 10.71
C ASP A 34 4.24 -11.71 10.60
N PRO A 35 5.30 -12.38 11.08
CA PRO A 35 5.42 -13.84 10.99
C PRO A 35 4.42 -14.57 11.89
N ASN A 36 3.80 -13.88 12.84
CA ASN A 36 2.83 -14.43 13.78
C ASN A 36 1.38 -14.11 13.36
N TYR A 37 1.18 -13.49 12.20
CA TYR A 37 -0.15 -13.15 11.72
C TYR A 37 -1.00 -14.41 11.53
N VAL A 38 -2.17 -14.39 12.17
CA VAL A 38 -3.22 -15.40 12.02
C VAL A 38 -4.48 -14.71 11.54
N LEU A 39 -4.96 -15.11 10.37
CA LEU A 39 -6.17 -14.57 9.77
C LEU A 39 -7.37 -14.76 10.73
N GLY A 40 -8.08 -13.67 11.02
CA GLY A 40 -9.24 -13.67 11.92
C GLY A 40 -8.89 -13.60 13.41
N SER A 41 -7.60 -13.46 13.77
CA SER A 41 -7.18 -13.16 15.13
C SER A 41 -7.45 -11.69 15.48
N ASP A 42 -7.76 -11.44 16.75
CA ASP A 42 -7.87 -10.09 17.31
C ASP A 42 -6.50 -9.52 17.78
N VAL A 43 -5.43 -10.31 17.66
CA VAL A 43 -4.06 -9.85 17.97
C VAL A 43 -3.67 -8.76 16.95
N PRO A 44 -3.27 -7.56 17.41
CA PRO A 44 -2.80 -6.51 16.51
C PRO A 44 -1.57 -6.97 15.72
N LEU A 45 -1.49 -6.53 14.45
CA LEU A 45 -0.33 -6.81 13.60
C LEU A 45 0.94 -6.17 14.19
N ASP A 46 2.01 -6.97 14.27
CA ASP A 46 3.35 -6.50 14.64
C ASP A 46 4.08 -5.99 13.38
N LEU A 47 3.78 -4.75 13.00
CA LEU A 47 4.38 -4.07 11.84
C LEU A 47 5.29 -2.93 12.27
N PRO A 48 6.29 -2.57 11.46
CA PRO A 48 7.09 -1.37 11.67
C PRO A 48 6.21 -0.13 11.86
N GLU A 49 6.55 0.75 12.82
CA GLU A 49 5.79 1.97 13.11
C GLU A 49 5.80 2.99 11.96
N ARG A 50 6.75 2.85 11.01
CA ARG A 50 6.88 3.75 9.89
C ARG A 50 5.67 3.68 8.96
N GLU A 51 5.08 4.83 8.70
CA GLU A 51 3.99 4.98 7.75
C GLU A 51 4.48 5.32 6.33
N TYR A 52 3.72 4.83 5.36
CA TYR A 52 3.89 5.06 3.94
C TYR A 52 2.58 5.57 3.35
N ARG A 53 2.66 6.41 2.32
CA ARG A 53 1.48 6.79 1.54
C ARG A 53 1.22 5.74 0.48
N ALA A 54 0.06 5.10 0.54
CA ALA A 54 -0.40 4.16 -0.48
C ALA A 54 -1.58 4.75 -1.26
N LEU A 55 -1.56 4.59 -2.58
CA LEU A 55 -2.66 4.98 -3.47
C LEU A 55 -3.83 4.01 -3.32
N VAL A 56 -5.04 4.55 -3.16
CA VAL A 56 -6.28 3.77 -3.22
C VAL A 56 -6.72 3.67 -4.67
N ASP A 57 -6.31 2.60 -5.35
CA ASP A 57 -6.63 2.35 -6.76
C ASP A 57 -7.63 1.20 -6.91
N THR A 58 -8.89 1.54 -7.19
CA THR A 58 -9.96 0.55 -7.44
C THR A 58 -9.87 -0.10 -8.83
N GLY A 59 -9.03 0.42 -9.73
CA GLY A 59 -8.75 -0.17 -11.03
C GLY A 59 -7.65 -1.24 -11.00
N ALA A 60 -6.91 -1.35 -9.90
CA ALA A 60 -5.87 -2.37 -9.73
C ALA A 60 -6.47 -3.71 -9.29
N ALA A 61 -6.13 -4.79 -10.00
CA ALA A 61 -6.58 -6.15 -9.64
C ALA A 61 -5.86 -6.72 -8.42
N VAL A 62 -4.67 -6.20 -8.12
CA VAL A 62 -3.82 -6.60 -6.99
C VAL A 62 -3.21 -5.35 -6.38
N SER A 63 -2.85 -5.42 -5.10
CA SER A 63 -2.06 -4.38 -4.46
C SER A 63 -0.62 -4.42 -4.96
N CYS A 64 -0.05 -3.24 -5.21
CA CYS A 64 1.30 -3.10 -5.73
C CYS A 64 2.18 -2.36 -4.72
N ILE A 65 3.45 -2.74 -4.65
CA ILE A 65 4.47 -2.05 -3.86
C ILE A 65 5.67 -1.75 -4.74
N GLU A 66 6.31 -0.61 -4.52
CA GLU A 66 7.55 -0.28 -5.22
C GLU A 66 8.65 -1.28 -4.88
N SER A 67 9.36 -1.79 -5.89
CA SER A 67 10.38 -2.83 -5.71
C SER A 67 11.51 -2.40 -4.77
N ASN A 68 11.91 -1.13 -4.81
CA ASN A 68 12.93 -0.59 -3.91
C ASN A 68 12.44 -0.55 -2.45
N LEU A 69 11.16 -0.26 -2.24
CA LEU A 69 10.57 -0.26 -0.90
C LEU A 69 10.45 -1.69 -0.38
N ALA A 70 9.97 -2.63 -1.20
CA ALA A 70 9.91 -4.04 -0.84
C ALA A 70 11.29 -4.61 -0.46
N ALA A 71 12.33 -4.25 -1.21
CA ALA A 71 13.71 -4.64 -0.91
C ALA A 71 14.21 -4.04 0.42
N ALA A 72 13.94 -2.75 0.65
CA ALA A 72 14.32 -2.06 1.90
C ALA A 72 13.60 -2.62 3.13
N LEU A 73 12.39 -3.16 2.96
CA LEU A 73 11.63 -3.83 4.00
C LEU A 73 11.98 -5.32 4.14
N HIS A 74 12.90 -5.83 3.31
CA HIS A 74 13.28 -7.24 3.27
C HIS A 74 12.08 -8.19 3.09
N LEU A 75 11.08 -7.78 2.30
CA LEU A 75 9.91 -8.60 2.05
C LEU A 75 10.28 -9.84 1.21
N PRO A 76 9.92 -11.06 1.62
CA PRO A 76 10.25 -12.27 0.88
C PRO A 76 9.52 -12.32 -0.46
N VAL A 77 10.25 -12.57 -1.55
CA VAL A 77 9.66 -12.93 -2.84
C VAL A 77 9.18 -14.37 -2.76
N VAL A 78 7.92 -14.61 -3.09
CA VAL A 78 7.30 -15.95 -3.05
C VAL A 78 6.89 -16.47 -4.42
N ASP A 79 6.75 -15.58 -5.40
CA ASP A 79 6.37 -15.93 -6.77
C ASP A 79 6.80 -14.82 -7.73
N ARG A 80 6.69 -15.06 -9.03
CA ARG A 80 6.93 -14.08 -10.09
C ARG A 80 5.85 -14.23 -11.17
N GLN A 81 5.16 -13.13 -11.48
CA GLN A 81 4.00 -13.15 -12.36
C GLN A 81 4.10 -12.09 -13.46
N VAL A 82 3.41 -12.34 -14.58
CA VAL A 82 3.28 -11.37 -15.67
C VAL A 82 2.03 -10.53 -15.40
N HIS A 83 2.20 -9.22 -15.29
CA HIS A 83 1.11 -8.26 -15.19
C HIS A 83 1.08 -7.34 -16.41
N SER A 84 -0.03 -6.63 -16.59
CA SER A 84 -0.20 -5.64 -17.65
C SER A 84 -0.71 -4.32 -17.09
N GLY A 85 -0.19 -3.22 -17.60
CA GLY A 85 -0.68 -1.87 -17.32
C GLY A 85 -0.66 -1.01 -18.58
N ALA A 86 -0.79 0.30 -18.41
CA ALA A 86 -0.80 1.25 -19.53
C ALA A 86 0.46 1.16 -20.42
N GLY A 87 1.61 0.77 -19.85
CA GLY A 87 2.87 0.57 -20.57
C GLY A 87 3.03 -0.79 -21.26
N GLY A 88 2.04 -1.68 -21.22
CA GLY A 88 2.11 -3.04 -21.75
C GLY A 88 2.34 -4.09 -20.66
N ARG A 89 2.87 -5.26 -21.06
CA ARG A 89 3.11 -6.42 -20.19
C ARG A 89 4.52 -6.40 -19.61
N PHE A 90 4.66 -6.79 -18.36
CA PHE A 90 5.93 -6.86 -17.65
C PHE A 90 5.87 -7.92 -16.54
N GLU A 91 7.03 -8.45 -16.17
CA GLU A 91 7.17 -9.39 -15.04
C GLU A 91 7.39 -8.62 -13.74
N VAL A 92 6.75 -9.09 -12.68
CA VAL A 92 6.87 -8.54 -11.32
C VAL A 92 7.07 -9.66 -10.31
N ASP A 93 7.85 -9.36 -9.28
CA ASP A 93 7.97 -10.22 -8.11
C ASP A 93 6.74 -10.05 -7.22
N ILE A 94 6.20 -11.16 -6.73
CA ILE A 94 5.13 -11.20 -5.74
C ILE A 94 5.76 -11.36 -4.37
N GLN A 95 5.53 -10.38 -3.50
CA GLN A 95 6.03 -10.39 -2.14
C GLN A 95 5.01 -11.01 -1.19
N ARG A 96 5.51 -11.76 -0.20
CA ARG A 96 4.72 -12.09 0.99
C ARG A 96 4.72 -10.88 1.92
N GLY A 97 3.68 -10.06 1.82
CA GLY A 97 3.30 -9.10 2.86
C GLY A 97 2.19 -9.67 3.73
N THR A 98 2.18 -9.32 5.00
CA THR A 98 0.93 -9.27 5.77
C THR A 98 0.22 -7.98 5.39
N ASP A 99 -1.10 -8.02 5.23
CA ASP A 99 -1.98 -6.96 4.75
C ASP A 99 -1.57 -5.50 5.08
N PHE A 100 -2.01 -4.56 4.23
CA PHE A 100 -1.92 -3.13 4.51
C PHE A 100 -2.87 -2.77 5.65
N SER A 101 -2.33 -2.40 6.82
CA SER A 101 -3.13 -1.75 7.86
C SER A 101 -3.15 -0.25 7.61
N ALA A 102 -4.33 0.31 7.36
CA ALA A 102 -4.55 1.74 7.52
C ALA A 102 -4.16 2.14 8.95
N ALA A 103 -3.40 3.22 9.09
CA ALA A 103 -3.22 3.87 10.38
C ALA A 103 -4.58 4.46 10.81
N ALA A 104 -4.93 4.25 12.09
CA ALA A 104 -6.17 4.74 12.68
C ALA A 104 -6.06 6.21 13.08
#